data_AF-A0A398DR47-F1
#
_entry.id   AF-A0A398DR47-F1
#
_cell.length_a   1.000
_cell.length_b   1.000
_cell.length_c   1.000
_cell.angle_alpha   90.00
_cell.angle_beta   90.00
_cell.angle_gamma   90.00
#
_symmetry.space_group_name_H-M   'P 1'
#
loop_
_entity.id
_entity.type
_entity.pdbx_description
1 polymer ?
#
loop_
_entity_poly.entity_id
_entity_poly.type
_entity_poly.pdbx_seq_one_letter_code
_entity_poly.pdbx_strand_id
1 'polypeptide(L)'
;MTHQTPPYHLNSSALRLVAGILILALLTSATGCAAPGRQVIAIGSYDMTEVDHFLSSAAPAARGMALVVVKDGKVIEGAGYDKFGPGTVVDIGSASRWLAAAAMMTLVDQGTLALGDPVSKYLPEFTGEKAGITIRQLWSYDSGLPATDASIDDRTLTLEECVRRIAAGPLPSLPGTAVSDGSVSIQVGARVCEVISGMTWQEFFRVRITEPLGMDSTSFNLMGFNRNPDVAGGARSTAEDYARFLTMLMQGGVWSGKHVLSAEAVAQIEQDQAPASTIAVTPYTAVASLLPSTSRARPGLGMWREETDPGTGTLLIASCPGTYGFTPWIDHKLNLAGVLSMKYDLAKAAYDIMRVRQLVPQAIAAGLRFKDVPATSWAFAAVTDLSARGLVTGYEDGKFHPDNAVTRAEYAKLVCSALGVEPDTVTSDPFKDVTVTHWAAGYVAAAVGKGWLTGYPGGLFKPEEPVSMAQALVVVTRSQRWNDRATLPYADVQPGYWAHAFIEACFTRGIIKKPDPGIESGGKLSPEGHCTRAQACVLLSRLLALKP
;
A
#
# COMPACT_ATOMS: atom_id res chain seq x y z
N MET A 1 9.80 -85.09 -37.25
CA MET A 1 11.26 -84.97 -37.41
C MET A 1 11.57 -83.48 -37.43
N THR A 2 12.00 -82.94 -36.29
CA THR A 2 13.37 -82.40 -36.07
C THR A 2 13.54 -81.04 -36.76
N HIS A 3 13.89 -79.92 -36.12
CA HIS A 3 14.56 -79.67 -34.86
C HIS A 3 14.23 -78.25 -34.37
N GLN A 4 14.02 -78.12 -33.06
CA GLN A 4 14.22 -76.90 -32.29
C GLN A 4 15.69 -76.45 -32.36
N THR A 5 15.92 -75.14 -32.37
CA THR A 5 16.96 -74.50 -31.54
C THR A 5 16.39 -73.18 -30.99
N PRO A 6 16.26 -73.05 -29.65
CA PRO A 6 15.93 -71.82 -28.95
C PRO A 6 17.23 -71.27 -28.28
N PRO A 7 17.19 -70.59 -27.12
CA PRO A 7 17.24 -69.14 -26.96
C PRO A 7 18.54 -68.68 -26.26
N TYR A 8 18.85 -67.38 -26.29
CA TYR A 8 19.83 -66.84 -25.33
C TYR A 8 19.14 -66.41 -24.02
N HIS A 9 19.19 -67.35 -23.07
CA HIS A 9 19.18 -67.19 -21.60
C HIS A 9 20.41 -66.37 -21.12
N LEU A 10 20.59 -65.86 -19.89
CA LEU A 10 19.81 -65.58 -18.67
C LEU A 10 20.79 -64.82 -17.72
N ASN A 11 20.24 -64.01 -16.80
CA ASN A 11 20.61 -63.78 -15.37
C ASN A 11 22.08 -63.97 -14.91
N SER A 12 22.65 -63.16 -14.01
CA SER A 12 22.17 -62.94 -12.63
C SER A 12 23.16 -62.04 -11.86
N SER A 13 22.57 -61.18 -11.02
CA SER A 13 22.96 -60.93 -9.62
C SER A 13 24.38 -60.42 -9.26
N ALA A 14 24.36 -59.17 -8.78
CA ALA A 14 25.00 -58.68 -7.56
C ALA A 14 26.46 -58.18 -7.59
N LEU A 15 26.63 -56.86 -7.65
CA LEU A 15 27.34 -56.12 -6.60
C LEU A 15 26.74 -54.71 -6.44
N ARG A 16 26.51 -54.34 -5.17
CA ARG A 16 25.86 -53.12 -4.61
C ARG A 16 26.67 -51.84 -4.96
N LEU A 17 26.19 -50.59 -4.99
CA LEU A 17 25.58 -49.79 -3.91
C LEU A 17 25.33 -48.32 -4.40
N VAL A 18 24.34 -47.60 -3.80
CA VAL A 18 24.07 -46.12 -3.78
C VAL A 18 23.28 -45.53 -4.98
N ALA A 19 21.94 -45.43 -4.95
CA ALA A 19 21.05 -44.40 -4.32
C ALA A 19 21.14 -43.00 -5.00
N GLY A 20 20.08 -42.31 -5.45
CA GLY A 20 18.66 -42.41 -5.12
C GLY A 20 17.69 -41.88 -6.20
N ILE A 21 16.71 -42.74 -6.51
CA ILE A 21 15.25 -42.57 -6.49
C ILE A 21 14.67 -41.16 -6.73
N LEU A 22 14.16 -40.97 -7.95
CA LEU A 22 13.00 -40.14 -8.28
C LEU A 22 11.77 -41.05 -8.19
N ILE A 23 10.83 -40.81 -7.26
CA ILE A 23 9.51 -41.46 -7.26
C ILE A 23 8.43 -40.41 -7.40
N LEU A 24 7.76 -40.50 -8.55
CA LEU A 24 6.44 -40.00 -8.83
C LEU A 24 5.44 -40.90 -8.08
N ALA A 25 4.60 -40.34 -7.21
CA ALA A 25 3.42 -41.03 -6.69
C ALA A 25 2.23 -40.06 -6.63
N LEU A 26 1.18 -40.45 -7.34
CA LEU A 26 -0.14 -39.85 -7.30
C LEU A 26 -0.66 -39.76 -5.87
N LEU A 27 -1.24 -38.62 -5.49
CA LEU A 27 -2.20 -38.52 -4.41
C LEU A 27 -3.54 -38.01 -4.96
N THR A 28 -4.51 -38.89 -4.82
CA THR A 28 -5.93 -38.75 -5.07
C THR A 28 -6.54 -37.59 -4.30
N SER A 29 -7.48 -36.92 -4.97
CA SER A 29 -8.45 -35.97 -4.41
C SER A 29 -9.14 -36.50 -3.15
N ALA A 30 -8.92 -35.80 -2.04
CA ALA A 30 -9.88 -35.73 -0.94
C ALA A 30 -10.28 -34.26 -0.79
N THR A 31 -11.53 -33.97 -1.12
CA THR A 31 -12.20 -32.69 -0.86
C THR A 31 -12.25 -32.44 0.64
N GLY A 32 -11.34 -31.61 1.13
CA GLY A 32 -11.41 -30.94 2.43
C GLY A 32 -11.34 -29.44 2.18
N CYS A 33 -12.34 -28.70 2.66
CA CYS A 33 -12.40 -27.25 2.61
C CYS A 33 -11.22 -26.67 3.42
N ALA A 34 -10.11 -26.37 2.74
CA ALA A 34 -9.05 -25.54 3.30
C ALA A 34 -9.41 -24.08 3.02
N ALA A 35 -9.41 -23.24 4.06
CA ALA A 35 -9.55 -21.80 3.91
C ALA A 35 -8.52 -21.26 2.90
N PRO A 36 -8.89 -20.35 1.98
CA PRO A 36 -7.96 -19.82 1.00
C PRO A 36 -6.87 -19.01 1.72
N GLY A 37 -5.62 -19.44 1.53
CA GLY A 37 -4.46 -19.04 2.32
C GLY A 37 -4.11 -17.54 2.26
N ARG A 38 -3.59 -17.05 3.38
CA ARG A 38 -2.99 -15.72 3.56
C ARG A 38 -1.77 -15.56 2.64
N GLN A 39 -1.75 -14.52 1.81
CA GLN A 39 -0.54 -14.10 1.10
C GLN A 39 0.05 -12.90 1.84
N VAL A 40 1.06 -13.15 2.67
CA VAL A 40 1.87 -12.09 3.29
C VAL A 40 3.06 -11.82 2.37
N ILE A 41 3.10 -10.65 1.73
CA ILE A 41 4.27 -10.20 0.98
C ILE A 41 5.15 -9.42 1.97
N ALA A 42 6.24 -10.04 2.43
CA ALA A 42 6.97 -9.62 3.63
C ALA A 42 8.15 -8.67 3.31
N ILE A 43 8.12 -7.46 3.88
CA ILE A 43 9.31 -6.68 4.25
C ILE A 43 9.08 -6.22 5.69
N GLY A 44 9.32 -7.12 6.65
CA GLY A 44 8.66 -7.02 7.96
C GLY A 44 7.13 -7.15 7.84
N SER A 45 6.46 -7.62 8.89
CA SER A 45 5.00 -7.67 8.91
C SER A 45 4.49 -6.76 10.01
N TYR A 46 3.44 -5.98 9.76
CA TYR A 46 2.73 -5.31 10.85
C TYR A 46 2.00 -6.34 11.71
N ASP A 47 1.84 -6.04 12.99
CA ASP A 47 1.04 -6.87 13.89
C ASP A 47 -0.45 -6.63 13.63
N MET A 48 -1.03 -7.42 12.74
CA MET A 48 -2.45 -7.34 12.38
C MET A 48 -3.35 -8.14 13.33
N THR A 49 -2.89 -8.57 14.51
CA THR A 49 -3.65 -9.47 15.40
C THR A 49 -5.04 -8.92 15.77
N GLU A 50 -5.14 -7.61 16.10
CA GLU A 50 -6.44 -7.02 16.43
C GLU A 50 -7.36 -6.89 15.21
N VAL A 51 -6.79 -6.59 14.03
CA VAL A 51 -7.53 -6.57 12.75
C VAL A 51 -8.05 -7.97 12.43
N ASP A 52 -7.20 -8.98 12.55
CA ASP A 52 -7.50 -10.39 12.30
C ASP A 52 -8.59 -10.90 13.25
N HIS A 53 -8.49 -10.58 14.54
CA HIS A 53 -9.50 -10.94 15.54
C HIS A 53 -10.86 -10.30 15.21
N PHE A 54 -10.86 -9.01 14.90
CA PHE A 54 -12.08 -8.28 14.54
C PHE A 54 -12.73 -8.87 13.29
N LEU A 55 -11.99 -9.00 12.19
CA LEU A 55 -12.53 -9.49 10.92
C LEU A 55 -12.97 -10.96 10.99
N SER A 56 -12.25 -11.80 11.74
CA SER A 56 -12.68 -13.19 11.98
C SER A 56 -14.04 -13.26 12.69
N SER A 57 -14.31 -12.30 13.59
CA SER A 57 -15.60 -12.23 14.29
C SER A 57 -16.74 -11.67 13.42
N ALA A 58 -16.45 -10.73 12.53
CA ALA A 58 -17.44 -10.08 11.66
C ALA A 58 -17.78 -10.90 10.41
N ALA A 59 -16.82 -11.65 9.86
CA ALA A 59 -16.95 -12.32 8.57
C ALA A 59 -18.16 -13.26 8.42
N PRO A 60 -18.58 -14.05 9.43
CA PRO A 60 -19.76 -14.90 9.30
C PRO A 60 -21.05 -14.12 8.99
N ALA A 61 -21.23 -12.93 9.59
CA ALA A 61 -22.39 -12.09 9.34
C ALA A 61 -22.38 -11.49 7.92
N ALA A 62 -21.19 -11.19 7.41
CA ALA A 62 -20.94 -10.65 6.07
C ALA A 62 -20.83 -11.73 4.96
N ARG A 63 -21.04 -13.01 5.31
CA ARG A 63 -20.93 -14.19 4.43
C ARG A 63 -19.54 -14.36 3.78
N GLY A 64 -18.50 -13.91 4.50
CA GLY A 64 -17.12 -13.88 4.05
C GLY A 64 -16.59 -12.46 3.88
N MET A 65 -15.33 -12.26 4.27
CA MET A 65 -14.62 -11.00 4.10
C MET A 65 -13.19 -11.25 3.61
N ALA A 66 -12.63 -10.29 2.88
CA ALA A 66 -11.20 -10.25 2.60
C ALA A 66 -10.68 -8.82 2.73
N LEU A 67 -9.46 -8.67 3.22
CA LEU A 67 -8.78 -7.40 3.36
C LEU A 67 -7.47 -7.45 2.58
N VAL A 68 -7.24 -6.44 1.75
CA VAL A 68 -5.92 -6.13 1.18
C VAL A 68 -5.54 -4.73 1.62
N VAL A 69 -4.32 -4.56 2.14
CA VAL A 69 -3.77 -3.27 2.55
C VAL A 69 -2.47 -3.01 1.79
N VAL A 70 -2.36 -1.82 1.21
CA VAL A 70 -1.17 -1.32 0.52
C VAL A 70 -0.62 -0.14 1.32
N LYS A 71 0.69 -0.14 1.59
CA LYS A 71 1.41 0.98 2.21
C LYS A 71 2.64 1.29 1.37
N ASP A 72 2.83 2.57 1.02
CA ASP A 72 3.96 3.02 0.19
C ASP A 72 4.11 2.22 -1.11
N GLY A 73 2.97 1.92 -1.75
CA GLY A 73 2.91 1.18 -3.00
C GLY A 73 3.20 -0.33 -2.90
N LYS A 74 3.31 -0.87 -1.68
CA LYS A 74 3.54 -2.31 -1.43
C LYS A 74 2.38 -2.91 -0.66
N VAL A 75 1.94 -4.10 -1.06
CA VAL A 75 0.96 -4.88 -0.28
C VAL A 75 1.61 -5.32 1.03
N ILE A 76 1.00 -4.95 2.16
CA ILE A 76 1.47 -5.25 3.51
C ILE A 76 0.57 -6.23 4.27
N GLU A 77 -0.67 -6.41 3.80
CA GLU A 77 -1.59 -7.44 4.30
C GLU A 77 -2.50 -7.92 3.18
N GLY A 78 -2.78 -9.22 3.19
CA GLY A 78 -3.64 -9.91 2.24
C GLY A 78 -4.27 -11.11 2.94
N ALA A 79 -5.45 -10.90 3.51
CA ALA A 79 -6.11 -11.87 4.39
C ALA A 79 -7.54 -12.18 3.94
N GLY A 80 -7.93 -13.43 4.18
CA GLY A 80 -9.28 -13.95 3.96
C GLY A 80 -9.89 -14.43 5.27
N TYR A 81 -11.20 -14.25 5.41
CA TYR A 81 -11.95 -14.62 6.60
C TYR A 81 -13.25 -15.34 6.18
N ASP A 82 -13.55 -16.45 6.86
CA ASP A 82 -14.61 -17.39 6.50
C ASP A 82 -14.46 -17.92 5.05
N LYS A 83 -15.40 -17.60 4.14
CA LYS A 83 -15.43 -18.16 2.77
C LYS A 83 -14.64 -17.36 1.74
N PHE A 84 -14.06 -16.23 2.13
CA PHE A 84 -13.41 -15.31 1.20
C PHE A 84 -11.90 -15.32 1.39
N GLY A 85 -11.19 -15.07 0.30
CA GLY A 85 -9.79 -14.68 0.29
C GLY A 85 -9.59 -13.43 -0.59
N PRO A 86 -8.38 -12.86 -0.62
CA PRO A 86 -8.07 -11.67 -1.44
C PRO A 86 -8.47 -11.79 -2.92
N GLY A 87 -8.36 -13.00 -3.48
CA GLY A 87 -8.75 -13.35 -4.85
C GLY A 87 -10.22 -13.76 -5.05
N THR A 88 -11.09 -13.66 -4.04
CA THR A 88 -12.51 -14.01 -4.20
C THR A 88 -13.25 -12.96 -5.04
N VAL A 89 -13.83 -13.39 -6.16
CA VAL A 89 -14.60 -12.54 -7.07
C VAL A 89 -15.99 -12.24 -6.49
N VAL A 90 -16.29 -10.95 -6.36
CA VAL A 90 -17.58 -10.44 -5.86
C VAL A 90 -18.13 -9.33 -6.75
N ASP A 91 -19.43 -9.10 -6.69
CA ASP A 91 -20.04 -7.91 -7.27
C ASP A 91 -19.65 -6.71 -6.41
N ILE A 92 -19.10 -5.66 -7.02
CA ILE A 92 -18.54 -4.54 -6.26
C ILE A 92 -19.46 -3.31 -6.20
N GLY A 93 -20.61 -3.35 -6.87
CA GLY A 93 -21.58 -2.26 -6.84
C GLY A 93 -20.95 -0.94 -7.29
N SER A 94 -21.31 0.14 -6.61
CA SER A 94 -20.82 1.50 -6.88
C SER A 94 -19.30 1.68 -6.92
N ALA A 95 -18.52 0.77 -6.34
CA ALA A 95 -17.05 0.79 -6.50
C ALA A 95 -16.62 0.64 -7.97
N SER A 96 -17.51 0.23 -8.87
CA SER A 96 -17.32 0.22 -10.32
C SER A 96 -17.01 1.62 -10.89
N ARG A 97 -17.49 2.68 -10.24
CA ARG A 97 -17.44 4.05 -10.78
C ARG A 97 -16.04 4.63 -10.81
N TRP A 98 -15.20 4.29 -9.83
CA TRP A 98 -13.82 4.79 -9.80
C TRP A 98 -13.00 4.15 -10.93
N LEU A 99 -13.19 2.85 -11.15
CA LEU A 99 -12.63 2.13 -12.29
C LEU A 99 -13.10 2.71 -13.63
N ALA A 100 -14.40 3.00 -13.75
CA ALA A 100 -14.99 3.56 -14.95
C ALA A 100 -14.48 4.98 -15.24
N ALA A 101 -14.36 5.83 -14.22
CA ALA A 101 -13.84 7.18 -14.36
C ALA A 101 -12.37 7.17 -14.78
N ALA A 102 -11.56 6.27 -14.22
CA ALA A 102 -10.18 6.09 -14.66
C ALA A 102 -10.09 5.67 -16.13
N ALA A 103 -10.96 4.75 -16.58
CA ALA A 103 -11.02 4.35 -17.99
C ALA A 103 -11.33 5.54 -18.90
N MET A 104 -12.36 6.33 -18.58
CA MET A 104 -12.70 7.55 -19.32
C MET A 104 -11.54 8.55 -19.34
N MET A 105 -10.87 8.74 -18.20
CA MET A 105 -9.76 9.67 -18.09
C MET A 105 -8.57 9.30 -18.99
N THR A 106 -8.43 8.04 -19.41
CA THR A 106 -7.43 7.69 -20.44
C THR A 106 -7.67 8.41 -21.77
N LEU A 107 -8.92 8.69 -22.15
CA LEU A 107 -9.24 9.47 -23.35
C LEU A 107 -8.96 10.97 -23.16
N VAL A 108 -9.15 11.47 -21.93
CA VAL A 108 -8.82 12.84 -21.55
C VAL A 108 -7.33 13.07 -21.59
N ASP A 109 -6.58 12.14 -21.02
CA ASP A 109 -5.13 12.16 -20.97
C ASP A 109 -4.49 12.09 -22.36
N GLN A 110 -5.12 11.35 -23.29
CA GLN A 110 -4.74 11.30 -24.70
C GLN A 110 -5.17 12.54 -25.51
N GLY A 111 -5.94 13.46 -24.92
CA GLY A 111 -6.47 14.66 -25.59
C GLY A 111 -7.59 14.40 -26.59
N THR A 112 -8.16 13.19 -26.62
CA THR A 112 -9.29 12.81 -27.50
C THR A 112 -10.67 13.19 -26.93
N LEU A 113 -10.72 13.49 -25.64
CA LEU A 113 -11.90 13.91 -24.90
C LEU A 113 -11.54 15.10 -24.01
N ALA A 114 -12.33 16.16 -23.98
CA ALA A 114 -12.18 17.19 -22.96
C ALA A 114 -13.29 17.06 -21.92
N LEU A 115 -12.95 17.18 -20.63
CA LEU A 115 -13.96 17.19 -19.55
C LEU A 115 -15.00 18.31 -19.72
N GLY A 116 -14.62 19.42 -20.36
CA GLY A 116 -15.55 20.53 -20.65
C GLY A 116 -16.40 20.34 -21.91
N ASP A 117 -16.20 19.28 -22.70
CA ASP A 117 -16.99 19.07 -23.91
C ASP A 117 -18.46 18.84 -23.56
N PRO A 118 -19.41 19.39 -24.36
CA PRO A 118 -20.82 19.08 -24.21
C PRO A 118 -21.09 17.65 -24.73
N VAL A 119 -21.98 16.93 -24.07
CA VAL A 119 -22.35 15.55 -24.43
C VAL A 119 -22.91 15.45 -25.86
N SER A 120 -23.63 16.50 -26.31
CA SER A 120 -24.20 16.57 -27.66
C SER A 120 -23.16 16.56 -28.79
N LYS A 121 -21.89 16.91 -28.48
CA LYS A 121 -20.76 16.76 -29.42
C LYS A 121 -20.58 15.31 -29.87
N TYR A 122 -20.89 14.36 -28.99
CA TYR A 122 -20.68 12.93 -29.19
C TYR A 122 -21.99 12.16 -29.36
N LEU A 123 -23.06 12.62 -28.71
CA LEU A 123 -24.38 11.99 -28.68
C LEU A 123 -25.44 13.01 -29.14
N PRO A 124 -25.65 13.19 -30.46
CA PRO A 124 -26.53 14.24 -31.00
C PRO A 124 -28.01 14.09 -30.60
N GLU A 125 -28.42 12.93 -30.07
CA GLU A 125 -29.74 12.72 -29.48
C GLU A 125 -29.96 13.51 -28.17
N PHE A 126 -28.89 13.98 -27.51
CA PHE A 126 -28.99 14.91 -26.39
C PHE A 126 -29.25 16.33 -26.92
N THR A 127 -30.48 16.79 -26.77
CA THR A 127 -30.95 18.09 -27.29
C THR A 127 -31.49 18.99 -26.17
N GLY A 128 -31.82 20.24 -26.49
CA GLY A 128 -32.36 21.20 -25.51
C GLY A 128 -31.41 21.44 -24.34
N GLU A 129 -31.95 21.48 -23.12
CA GLU A 129 -31.17 21.68 -21.89
C GLU A 129 -30.16 20.55 -21.62
N LYS A 130 -30.40 19.34 -22.14
CA LYS A 130 -29.49 18.20 -22.01
C LYS A 130 -28.27 18.30 -22.93
N ALA A 131 -28.36 19.07 -24.02
CA ALA A 131 -27.29 19.15 -25.02
C ALA A 131 -25.97 19.67 -24.44
N GLY A 132 -26.08 20.60 -23.48
CA GLY A 132 -24.95 21.27 -22.83
C GLY A 132 -24.40 20.54 -21.59
N ILE A 133 -24.96 19.39 -21.20
CA ILE A 133 -24.39 18.59 -20.11
C ILE A 133 -22.93 18.27 -20.47
N THR A 134 -21.99 18.68 -19.63
CA THR A 134 -20.56 18.45 -19.91
C THR A 134 -20.15 17.03 -19.54
N ILE A 135 -19.05 16.55 -20.14
CA ILE A 135 -18.44 15.29 -19.75
C ILE A 135 -18.12 15.29 -18.26
N ARG A 136 -17.55 16.37 -17.71
CA ARG A 136 -17.29 16.52 -16.27
C ARG A 136 -18.54 16.20 -15.46
N GLN A 137 -19.66 16.85 -15.79
CA GLN A 137 -20.93 16.67 -15.09
C GLN A 137 -21.49 15.24 -15.13
N LEU A 138 -21.23 14.49 -16.20
CA LEU A 138 -21.61 13.08 -16.28
C LEU A 138 -20.86 12.21 -15.24
N TRP A 139 -19.64 12.59 -14.89
CA TRP A 139 -18.76 11.83 -13.99
C TRP A 139 -18.66 12.40 -12.57
N SER A 140 -19.15 13.63 -12.33
CA SER A 140 -19.24 14.28 -11.01
C SER A 140 -20.65 14.28 -10.39
N TYR A 141 -21.58 13.52 -10.97
CA TYR A 141 -22.95 13.31 -10.48
C TYR A 141 -23.86 14.55 -10.52
N ASP A 142 -23.48 15.63 -11.20
CA ASP A 142 -24.24 16.88 -11.29
C ASP A 142 -24.77 17.18 -12.70
N SER A 143 -25.00 16.13 -13.50
CA SER A 143 -25.60 16.25 -14.85
C SER A 143 -27.06 16.69 -14.85
N GLY A 144 -27.77 16.54 -13.73
CA GLY A 144 -29.21 16.75 -13.61
C GLY A 144 -30.07 15.61 -14.17
N LEU A 145 -29.46 14.56 -14.75
CA LEU A 145 -30.14 13.33 -15.19
C LEU A 145 -30.73 12.56 -13.99
N PRO A 146 -31.77 11.72 -14.19
CA PRO A 146 -32.34 10.93 -13.10
C PRO A 146 -31.31 9.99 -12.47
N ALA A 147 -31.45 9.67 -11.19
CA ALA A 147 -30.49 8.81 -10.50
C ALA A 147 -30.51 7.35 -11.01
N THR A 148 -31.67 6.86 -11.46
CA THR A 148 -31.88 5.50 -11.97
C THR A 148 -32.73 5.50 -13.24
N ASP A 149 -32.56 4.47 -14.07
CA ASP A 149 -33.39 4.21 -15.24
C ASP A 149 -33.47 2.69 -15.47
N ALA A 150 -34.69 2.16 -15.68
CA ALA A 150 -34.91 0.73 -15.85
C ALA A 150 -34.21 0.15 -17.10
N SER A 151 -33.89 0.99 -18.08
CA SER A 151 -33.16 0.56 -19.28
C SER A 151 -31.72 0.14 -18.99
N ILE A 152 -31.12 0.54 -17.85
CA ILE A 152 -29.77 0.11 -17.45
C ILE A 152 -29.74 -1.39 -17.14
N ASP A 153 -30.81 -1.90 -16.55
CA ASP A 153 -30.95 -3.32 -16.20
C ASP A 153 -31.49 -4.18 -17.36
N ASP A 154 -32.00 -3.54 -18.43
CA ASP A 154 -32.52 -4.22 -19.60
C ASP A 154 -31.38 -4.78 -20.46
N ARG A 155 -31.11 -6.08 -20.27
CA ARG A 155 -30.07 -6.84 -20.97
C ARG A 155 -30.37 -7.09 -22.44
N THR A 156 -31.59 -6.79 -22.91
CA THR A 156 -31.92 -6.91 -24.33
C THR A 156 -31.34 -5.76 -25.16
N LEU A 157 -31.13 -4.62 -24.52
CA LEU A 157 -30.60 -3.42 -25.14
C LEU A 157 -29.08 -3.47 -25.32
N THR A 158 -28.63 -2.67 -26.28
CA THR A 158 -27.27 -2.14 -26.33
C THR A 158 -27.14 -0.90 -25.45
N LEU A 159 -25.90 -0.56 -25.08
CA LEU A 159 -25.61 0.70 -24.36
C LEU A 159 -26.11 1.93 -25.14
N GLU A 160 -26.03 1.90 -26.47
CA GLU A 160 -26.58 2.93 -27.34
C GLU A 160 -28.11 3.08 -27.21
N GLU A 161 -28.86 1.98 -27.27
CA GLU A 161 -30.32 2.01 -27.16
C GLU A 161 -30.77 2.45 -25.76
N CYS A 162 -30.05 2.01 -24.71
CA CYS A 162 -30.24 2.48 -23.34
C CYS A 162 -30.06 4.00 -23.25
N VAL A 163 -28.95 4.52 -23.76
CA VAL A 163 -28.65 5.96 -23.72
C VAL A 163 -29.61 6.78 -24.58
N ARG A 164 -30.11 6.25 -25.70
CA ARG A 164 -31.17 6.90 -26.48
C ARG A 164 -32.49 7.03 -25.70
N ARG A 165 -32.85 6.03 -24.89
CA ARG A 165 -34.01 6.11 -23.97
C ARG A 165 -33.80 7.18 -22.89
N ILE A 166 -32.61 7.21 -22.28
CA ILE A 166 -32.22 8.23 -21.29
C ILE A 166 -32.29 9.64 -21.90
N ALA A 167 -31.81 9.82 -23.13
CA ALA A 167 -31.85 11.09 -23.84
C ALA A 167 -33.30 11.60 -24.01
N ALA A 168 -34.22 10.70 -24.36
CA ALA A 168 -35.65 10.99 -24.52
C ALA A 168 -36.42 11.15 -23.18
N GLY A 169 -35.84 10.72 -22.06
CA GLY A 169 -36.45 10.80 -20.73
C GLY A 169 -36.50 12.23 -20.14
N PRO A 170 -36.96 12.39 -18.90
CA PRO A 170 -36.98 13.70 -18.23
C PRO A 170 -35.57 14.20 -17.85
N LEU A 171 -35.47 15.49 -17.55
CA LEU A 171 -34.32 16.12 -16.90
C LEU A 171 -34.79 16.70 -15.54
N PRO A 172 -34.62 15.96 -14.42
CA PRO A 172 -35.12 16.38 -13.12
C PRO A 172 -34.61 17.73 -12.60
N SER A 173 -33.38 18.11 -12.94
CA SER A 173 -32.79 19.40 -12.55
C SER A 173 -31.83 19.92 -13.62
N LEU A 174 -31.54 21.23 -13.57
CA LEU A 174 -30.58 21.82 -14.49
C LEU A 174 -29.16 21.30 -14.20
N PRO A 175 -28.33 21.07 -15.23
CA PRO A 175 -26.96 20.61 -15.03
C PRO A 175 -26.16 21.58 -14.15
N GLY A 176 -25.36 21.05 -13.22
CA GLY A 176 -24.53 21.80 -12.28
C GLY A 176 -25.25 22.38 -11.06
N THR A 177 -26.57 22.20 -10.95
CA THR A 177 -27.34 22.79 -9.83
C THR A 177 -27.48 21.87 -8.62
N ALA A 178 -27.38 20.55 -8.80
CA ALA A 178 -27.49 19.57 -7.74
C ALA A 178 -26.67 18.31 -8.05
N VAL A 179 -26.01 17.77 -7.03
CA VAL A 179 -25.35 16.46 -7.08
C VAL A 179 -26.37 15.38 -6.76
N SER A 180 -26.53 14.40 -7.66
CA SER A 180 -27.38 13.24 -7.53
C SER A 180 -26.59 11.96 -7.79
N ASP A 181 -26.26 11.24 -6.71
CA ASP A 181 -25.57 9.95 -6.80
C ASP A 181 -26.46 8.91 -7.47
N GLY A 182 -26.15 8.60 -8.73
CA GLY A 182 -26.96 7.74 -9.58
C GLY A 182 -26.16 7.11 -10.72
N SER A 183 -26.72 6.06 -11.32
CA SER A 183 -26.05 5.27 -12.36
C SER A 183 -26.15 5.89 -13.75
N VAL A 184 -27.21 6.66 -14.02
CA VAL A 184 -27.56 7.16 -15.36
C VAL A 184 -26.48 8.06 -15.96
N SER A 185 -25.96 9.02 -15.20
CA SER A 185 -24.93 9.96 -15.67
C SER A 185 -23.69 9.22 -16.18
N ILE A 186 -23.23 8.22 -15.43
CA ILE A 186 -22.07 7.40 -15.79
C ILE A 186 -22.38 6.50 -17.00
N GLN A 187 -23.62 6.00 -17.13
CA GLN A 187 -24.04 5.23 -18.29
C GLN A 187 -23.92 6.03 -19.60
N VAL A 188 -24.34 7.30 -19.56
CA VAL A 188 -24.19 8.23 -20.70
C VAL A 188 -22.71 8.52 -20.97
N GLY A 189 -21.91 8.77 -19.93
CA GLY A 189 -20.47 8.98 -20.05
C GLY A 189 -19.73 7.78 -20.68
N ALA A 190 -20.15 6.56 -20.33
CA ALA A 190 -19.63 5.33 -20.93
C ALA A 190 -19.95 5.24 -22.42
N ARG A 191 -21.16 5.65 -22.84
CA ARG A 191 -21.52 5.66 -24.25
C ARG A 191 -20.71 6.67 -25.06
N VAL A 192 -20.37 7.82 -24.49
CA VAL A 192 -19.40 8.75 -25.11
C VAL A 192 -18.06 8.05 -25.35
N CYS A 193 -17.57 7.26 -24.38
CA CYS A 193 -16.34 6.50 -24.53
C CYS A 193 -16.43 5.46 -25.65
N GLU A 194 -17.56 4.76 -25.80
CA GLU A 194 -17.78 3.83 -26.93
C GLU A 194 -17.73 4.55 -28.28
N VAL A 195 -18.38 5.71 -28.40
CA VAL A 195 -18.41 6.48 -29.64
C VAL A 195 -17.00 6.94 -30.05
N ILE A 196 -16.21 7.45 -29.09
CA ILE A 196 -14.85 7.94 -29.36
C ILE A 196 -13.90 6.79 -29.70
N SER A 197 -13.97 5.69 -28.95
CA SER A 197 -13.03 4.58 -29.09
C SER A 197 -13.38 3.60 -30.21
N GLY A 198 -14.65 3.54 -30.63
CA GLY A 198 -15.17 2.50 -31.51
C GLY A 198 -15.24 1.11 -30.85
N MET A 199 -15.01 1.02 -29.54
CA MET A 199 -15.04 -0.22 -28.76
C MET A 199 -16.34 -0.32 -27.96
N THR A 200 -16.75 -1.53 -27.61
CA THR A 200 -17.76 -1.69 -26.55
C THR A 200 -17.18 -1.25 -25.21
N TRP A 201 -18.03 -0.88 -24.24
CA TRP A 201 -17.56 -0.45 -22.92
C TRP A 201 -16.61 -1.46 -22.27
N GLN A 202 -16.93 -2.76 -22.34
CA GLN A 202 -16.10 -3.78 -21.71
C GLN A 202 -14.77 -3.96 -22.41
N GLU A 203 -14.73 -3.85 -23.73
CA GLU A 203 -13.47 -3.91 -24.48
C GLU A 203 -12.59 -2.69 -24.18
N PHE A 204 -13.21 -1.50 -24.18
CA PHE A 204 -12.55 -0.26 -23.80
C PHE A 204 -11.97 -0.35 -22.38
N PHE A 205 -12.76 -0.76 -21.39
CA PHE A 205 -12.32 -0.93 -20.01
C PHE A 205 -11.19 -1.96 -19.88
N ARG A 206 -11.30 -3.08 -20.59
CA ARG A 206 -10.29 -4.15 -20.59
C ARG A 206 -8.94 -3.65 -21.10
N VAL A 207 -8.92 -3.03 -22.27
CA VAL A 207 -7.69 -2.52 -22.92
C VAL A 207 -7.08 -1.36 -22.14
N ARG A 208 -7.92 -0.49 -21.57
CA ARG A 208 -7.45 0.73 -20.90
C ARG A 208 -7.05 0.52 -19.44
N ILE A 209 -7.66 -0.42 -18.73
CA ILE A 209 -7.49 -0.58 -17.28
C ILE A 209 -7.03 -1.99 -16.92
N THR A 210 -7.81 -3.03 -17.21
CA THR A 210 -7.53 -4.34 -16.60
C THR A 210 -6.31 -5.04 -17.20
N GLU A 211 -6.09 -4.96 -18.52
CA GLU A 211 -4.88 -5.51 -19.16
C GLU A 211 -3.58 -4.83 -18.69
N PRO A 212 -3.46 -3.48 -18.70
CA PRO A 212 -2.26 -2.82 -18.20
C PRO A 212 -1.94 -3.13 -16.73
N LEU A 213 -2.97 -3.34 -15.90
CA LEU A 213 -2.84 -3.60 -14.47
C LEU A 213 -2.77 -5.09 -14.11
N GLY A 214 -3.02 -6.00 -15.05
CA GLY A 214 -3.14 -7.43 -14.79
C GLY A 214 -4.29 -7.76 -13.85
N MET A 215 -5.46 -7.12 -14.03
CA MET A 215 -6.67 -7.35 -13.23
C MET A 215 -7.57 -8.40 -13.90
N ASP A 216 -7.07 -9.62 -14.02
CA ASP A 216 -7.69 -10.70 -14.81
C ASP A 216 -9.04 -11.17 -14.26
N SER A 217 -9.33 -10.88 -12.99
CA SER A 217 -10.57 -11.24 -12.31
C SER A 217 -11.54 -10.07 -12.19
N THR A 218 -11.28 -8.97 -12.90
CA THR A 218 -12.11 -7.76 -12.89
C THR A 218 -12.78 -7.56 -14.24
N SER A 219 -14.11 -7.45 -14.27
CA SER A 219 -14.83 -7.18 -15.51
C SER A 219 -16.25 -6.63 -15.30
N PHE A 220 -16.77 -5.99 -16.35
CA PHE A 220 -18.20 -5.68 -16.51
C PHE A 220 -18.96 -6.80 -17.28
N ASN A 221 -18.31 -7.94 -17.53
CA ASN A 221 -18.88 -9.03 -18.30
C ASN A 221 -19.62 -10.00 -17.37
N LEU A 222 -20.93 -10.09 -17.53
CA LEU A 222 -21.71 -11.17 -16.95
C LEU A 222 -21.79 -12.32 -17.96
N MET A 223 -21.08 -13.43 -17.71
CA MET A 223 -21.15 -14.67 -18.50
C MET A 223 -20.98 -14.50 -20.04
N GLY A 224 -20.17 -13.53 -20.47
CA GLY A 224 -19.75 -13.39 -21.87
C GLY A 224 -20.75 -12.71 -22.83
N PHE A 225 -21.97 -12.37 -22.39
CA PHE A 225 -22.94 -11.64 -23.22
C PHE A 225 -23.63 -10.54 -22.42
N ASN A 226 -23.08 -9.33 -22.50
CA ASN A 226 -23.73 -8.14 -21.96
C ASN A 226 -23.51 -6.97 -22.92
N ARG A 227 -24.55 -6.51 -23.64
CA ARG A 227 -24.41 -5.39 -24.59
C ARG A 227 -24.71 -4.02 -23.96
N ASN A 228 -25.20 -4.04 -22.72
CA ASN A 228 -25.55 -2.89 -21.91
C ASN A 228 -25.12 -3.17 -20.46
N PRO A 229 -23.80 -3.18 -20.19
CA PRO A 229 -23.31 -3.34 -18.83
C PRO A 229 -23.80 -2.18 -17.96
N ASP A 230 -24.15 -2.47 -16.70
CA ASP A 230 -24.32 -1.39 -15.71
C ASP A 230 -22.92 -0.88 -15.38
N VAL A 231 -22.58 0.31 -15.88
CA VAL A 231 -21.22 0.85 -15.73
C VAL A 231 -20.99 1.42 -14.33
N ALA A 232 -22.06 1.85 -13.67
CA ALA A 232 -21.98 2.45 -12.35
C ALA A 232 -22.00 1.42 -11.22
N GLY A 233 -22.57 0.24 -11.44
CA GLY A 233 -22.75 -0.77 -10.38
C GLY A 233 -22.38 -2.20 -10.76
N GLY A 234 -22.16 -2.49 -12.04
CA GLY A 234 -22.17 -3.85 -12.56
C GLY A 234 -20.82 -4.56 -12.66
N ALA A 235 -19.72 -3.96 -12.21
CA ALA A 235 -18.43 -4.64 -12.23
C ALA A 235 -18.37 -5.74 -11.16
N ARG A 236 -17.57 -6.77 -11.46
CA ARG A 236 -17.09 -7.76 -10.50
C ARG A 236 -15.59 -7.63 -10.39
N SER A 237 -15.04 -7.84 -9.20
CA SER A 237 -13.60 -7.73 -8.91
C SER A 237 -13.22 -8.60 -7.74
N THR A 238 -11.91 -8.72 -7.50
CA THR A 238 -11.32 -9.22 -6.26
C THR A 238 -10.76 -8.05 -5.44
N ALA A 239 -10.42 -8.28 -4.17
CA ALA A 239 -9.72 -7.29 -3.38
C ALA A 239 -8.28 -7.07 -3.89
N GLU A 240 -7.65 -8.15 -4.35
CA GLU A 240 -6.29 -8.14 -4.90
C GLU A 240 -6.19 -7.32 -6.20
N ASP A 241 -7.08 -7.54 -7.16
CA ASP A 241 -7.08 -6.78 -8.42
C ASP A 241 -7.32 -5.29 -8.16
N TYR A 242 -8.31 -4.97 -7.33
CA TYR A 242 -8.65 -3.59 -7.02
C TYR A 242 -7.50 -2.88 -6.28
N ALA A 243 -6.73 -3.60 -5.45
CA ALA A 243 -5.53 -3.05 -4.82
C ALA A 243 -4.45 -2.66 -5.83
N ARG A 244 -4.32 -3.36 -6.97
CA ARG A 244 -3.42 -2.94 -8.08
C ARG A 244 -3.86 -1.61 -8.67
N PHE A 245 -5.17 -1.45 -8.88
CA PHE A 245 -5.76 -0.19 -9.33
C PHE A 245 -5.49 0.97 -8.37
N LEU A 246 -5.73 0.78 -7.06
CA LEU A 246 -5.44 1.81 -6.07
C LEU A 246 -3.94 2.13 -6.00
N THR A 247 -3.08 1.11 -6.13
CA THR A 247 -1.62 1.31 -6.14
C THR A 247 -1.19 2.15 -7.35
N MET A 248 -1.79 1.94 -8.53
CA MET A 248 -1.54 2.78 -9.71
C MET A 248 -1.89 4.25 -9.46
N LEU A 249 -3.03 4.52 -8.80
CA LEU A 249 -3.43 5.88 -8.44
C LEU A 249 -2.46 6.51 -7.42
N MET A 250 -2.08 5.76 -6.36
CA MET A 250 -1.09 6.21 -5.37
C MET A 250 0.27 6.52 -5.99
N GLN A 251 0.62 5.86 -7.10
CA GLN A 251 1.85 6.08 -7.85
C GLN A 251 1.69 7.09 -9.00
N GLY A 252 0.68 7.96 -8.92
CA GLY A 252 0.48 9.04 -9.90
C GLY A 252 0.18 8.53 -11.31
N GLY A 253 -0.48 7.38 -11.43
CA GLY A 253 -0.88 6.81 -12.71
C GLY A 253 0.04 5.71 -13.26
N VAL A 254 1.10 5.37 -12.52
CA VAL A 254 2.12 4.38 -12.94
C VAL A 254 1.87 3.02 -12.29
N TRP A 255 1.98 1.95 -13.09
CA TRP A 255 1.98 0.57 -12.59
C TRP A 255 3.05 -0.26 -13.30
N SER A 256 3.91 -0.93 -12.55
CA SER A 256 5.00 -1.75 -13.10
C SER A 256 5.83 -1.03 -14.17
N GLY A 257 6.10 0.27 -13.96
CA GLY A 257 6.84 1.13 -14.89
C GLY A 257 6.06 1.59 -16.12
N LYS A 258 4.78 1.23 -16.27
CA LYS A 258 3.91 1.67 -17.35
C LYS A 258 3.03 2.83 -16.87
N HIS A 259 2.94 3.89 -17.66
CA HIS A 259 1.98 4.96 -17.45
C HIS A 259 0.60 4.51 -17.95
N VAL A 260 -0.34 4.28 -17.03
CA VAL A 260 -1.74 3.99 -17.34
C VAL A 260 -2.54 5.30 -17.41
N LEU A 261 -2.22 6.23 -16.50
CA LEU A 261 -2.68 7.61 -16.49
C LEU A 261 -1.49 8.55 -16.21
N SER A 262 -1.61 9.81 -16.57
CA SER A 262 -0.75 10.88 -16.06
C SER A 262 -1.09 11.24 -14.61
N ALA A 263 -0.15 11.86 -13.91
CA ALA A 263 -0.39 12.37 -12.57
C ALA A 263 -1.46 13.47 -12.57
N GLU A 264 -1.53 14.26 -13.64
CA GLU A 264 -2.55 15.28 -13.87
C GLU A 264 -3.95 14.65 -14.01
N ALA A 265 -4.07 13.55 -14.75
CA ALA A 265 -5.33 12.82 -14.87
C ALA A 265 -5.79 12.23 -13.53
N VAL A 266 -4.87 11.65 -12.74
CA VAL A 266 -5.17 11.20 -11.36
C VAL A 266 -5.62 12.37 -10.49
N ALA A 267 -4.93 13.51 -10.54
CA ALA A 267 -5.32 14.71 -9.80
C ALA A 267 -6.70 15.25 -10.23
N GLN A 268 -7.06 15.16 -11.53
CA GLN A 268 -8.39 15.53 -12.01
C GLN A 268 -9.49 14.59 -11.50
N ILE A 269 -9.23 13.28 -11.39
CA ILE A 269 -10.17 12.32 -10.79
C ILE A 269 -10.48 12.72 -9.36
N GLU A 270 -9.45 13.06 -8.61
CA GLU A 270 -9.57 13.37 -7.19
C GLU A 270 -10.02 14.80 -6.91
N GLN A 271 -9.93 15.73 -7.86
CA GLN A 271 -10.30 17.14 -7.69
C GLN A 271 -11.76 17.29 -7.22
N ASP A 272 -12.02 18.29 -6.38
CA ASP A 272 -13.38 18.66 -5.97
C ASP A 272 -14.19 19.16 -7.17
N GLN A 273 -15.27 18.46 -7.51
CA GLN A 273 -16.06 18.72 -8.72
C GLN A 273 -17.33 19.54 -8.46
N ALA A 274 -17.74 19.71 -7.20
CA ALA A 274 -19.02 20.36 -6.89
C ALA A 274 -18.93 21.31 -5.68
N PRO A 275 -19.56 22.50 -5.76
CA PRO A 275 -19.73 23.36 -4.60
C PRO A 275 -20.51 22.65 -3.48
N ALA A 276 -20.15 22.86 -2.20
CA ALA A 276 -20.88 22.24 -1.09
C ALA A 276 -22.39 22.53 -1.08
N SER A 277 -22.81 23.69 -1.61
CA SER A 277 -24.22 24.08 -1.67
C SER A 277 -25.09 23.20 -2.58
N THR A 278 -24.48 22.43 -3.48
CA THR A 278 -25.21 21.58 -4.43
C THR A 278 -25.31 20.12 -3.96
N ILE A 279 -24.70 19.79 -2.82
CA ILE A 279 -24.63 18.42 -2.28
C ILE A 279 -25.76 18.20 -1.27
N ALA A 280 -26.79 17.45 -1.66
CA ALA A 280 -27.94 17.16 -0.79
C ALA A 280 -27.76 15.85 0.00
N VAL A 281 -27.25 14.79 -0.63
CA VAL A 281 -27.11 13.45 -0.05
C VAL A 281 -25.82 12.81 -0.54
N THR A 282 -25.15 12.03 0.32
CA THR A 282 -23.97 11.22 -0.01
C THR A 282 -24.19 9.78 0.46
N PRO A 283 -23.42 8.78 -0.02
CA PRO A 283 -23.47 7.41 0.51
C PRO A 283 -23.25 7.32 2.02
N TYR A 284 -22.61 8.34 2.60
CA TYR A 284 -22.24 8.42 4.00
C TYR A 284 -23.32 9.03 4.88
N THR A 285 -24.38 9.60 4.31
CA THR A 285 -25.46 10.24 5.08
C THR A 285 -26.14 9.24 6.03
N ALA A 286 -26.30 7.97 5.61
CA ALA A 286 -26.89 6.92 6.43
C ALA A 286 -25.99 6.44 7.58
N VAL A 287 -24.69 6.74 7.53
CA VAL A 287 -23.66 6.24 8.47
C VAL A 287 -22.90 7.38 9.12
N ALA A 288 -23.43 8.60 9.03
CA ALA A 288 -22.80 9.83 9.49
C ALA A 288 -22.53 9.85 11.01
N SER A 289 -23.24 9.04 11.81
CA SER A 289 -22.99 8.88 13.24
C SER A 289 -21.72 8.08 13.57
N LEU A 290 -21.23 7.28 12.62
CA LEU A 290 -20.01 6.46 12.75
C LEU A 290 -18.78 7.14 12.14
N LEU A 291 -18.99 8.21 11.35
CA LEU A 291 -17.93 9.02 10.74
C LEU A 291 -17.65 10.24 11.63
N PRO A 292 -16.38 10.59 11.90
CA PRO A 292 -16.07 11.74 12.73
C PRO A 292 -16.56 13.04 12.07
N SER A 293 -17.64 13.65 12.59
CA SER A 293 -18.19 15.03 12.38
C SER A 293 -18.10 15.74 11.01
N THR A 294 -17.70 15.07 9.93
CA THR A 294 -17.22 15.69 8.69
C THR A 294 -17.75 15.04 7.42
N SER A 295 -18.89 14.32 7.41
CA SER A 295 -19.49 13.86 6.15
C SER A 295 -20.11 15.02 5.33
N ARG A 296 -19.24 15.93 4.90
CA ARG A 296 -19.33 16.88 3.79
C ARG A 296 -18.68 16.27 2.55
N ALA A 297 -18.80 14.93 2.40
CA ALA A 297 -18.14 14.21 1.34
C ALA A 297 -18.47 14.88 0.00
N ARG A 298 -17.44 15.15 -0.80
CA ARG A 298 -17.58 15.87 -2.06
C ARG A 298 -17.32 14.94 -3.24
N PRO A 299 -17.96 15.16 -4.39
CA PRO A 299 -17.71 14.33 -5.55
C PRO A 299 -16.33 14.65 -6.14
N GLY A 300 -15.55 13.59 -6.39
CA GLY A 300 -14.55 13.57 -7.45
C GLY A 300 -15.18 13.15 -8.77
N LEU A 301 -14.38 12.62 -9.70
CA LEU A 301 -14.90 11.92 -10.89
C LEU A 301 -15.06 10.43 -10.58
N GLY A 302 -16.30 9.95 -10.46
CA GLY A 302 -16.62 8.55 -10.18
C GLY A 302 -16.19 8.05 -8.80
N MET A 303 -15.82 8.94 -7.88
CA MET A 303 -15.36 8.63 -6.53
C MET A 303 -15.75 9.73 -5.54
N TRP A 304 -15.57 9.47 -4.25
CA TRP A 304 -15.86 10.40 -3.18
C TRP A 304 -14.57 10.90 -2.52
N ARG A 305 -14.51 12.22 -2.36
CA ARG A 305 -13.62 12.91 -1.42
C ARG A 305 -14.26 12.82 -0.04
N GLU A 306 -14.03 11.71 0.64
CA GLU A 306 -14.70 11.36 1.89
C GLU A 306 -14.24 12.24 3.05
N GLU A 307 -12.93 12.45 3.19
CA GLU A 307 -12.35 13.32 4.21
C GLU A 307 -11.42 14.35 3.57
N THR A 308 -11.51 15.60 4.03
CA THR A 308 -10.63 16.69 3.59
C THR A 308 -10.13 17.47 4.80
N ASP A 309 -8.91 18.00 4.69
CA ASP A 309 -8.35 18.87 5.72
C ASP A 309 -9.21 20.15 5.82
N PRO A 310 -9.75 20.49 7.01
CA PRO A 310 -10.70 21.59 7.14
C PRO A 310 -10.08 22.97 6.91
N GLY A 311 -8.74 23.11 7.00
CA GLY A 311 -8.04 24.38 6.78
C GLY A 311 -7.66 24.62 5.33
N THR A 312 -7.28 23.57 4.61
CA THR A 312 -6.72 23.65 3.25
C THR A 312 -7.65 23.09 2.17
N GLY A 313 -8.64 22.28 2.54
CA GLY A 313 -9.49 21.54 1.59
C GLY A 313 -8.79 20.38 0.90
N THR A 314 -7.54 20.08 1.28
CA THR A 314 -6.75 18.98 0.71
C THR A 314 -7.44 17.64 0.95
N LEU A 315 -7.43 16.76 -0.04
CA LEU A 315 -8.00 15.42 0.07
C LEU A 315 -7.18 14.58 1.05
N LEU A 316 -7.83 14.04 2.07
CA LEU A 316 -7.22 13.13 3.04
C LEU A 316 -7.63 11.69 2.77
N ILE A 317 -8.93 11.44 2.56
CA ILE A 317 -9.45 10.11 2.25
C ILE A 317 -10.29 10.15 0.98
N ALA A 318 -9.84 9.37 0.00
CA ALA A 318 -10.53 9.04 -1.24
C ALA A 318 -11.18 7.66 -1.12
N SER A 319 -12.41 7.48 -1.61
CA SER A 319 -13.07 6.17 -1.55
C SER A 319 -14.23 6.05 -2.54
N CYS A 320 -14.71 4.81 -2.73
CA CYS A 320 -15.89 4.56 -3.56
C CYS A 320 -16.65 3.31 -3.06
N PRO A 321 -17.40 3.41 -1.94
CA PRO A 321 -18.08 2.26 -1.34
C PRO A 321 -19.16 1.69 -2.25
N GLY A 322 -19.16 0.36 -2.42
CA GLY A 322 -20.18 -0.38 -3.13
C GLY A 322 -21.37 -0.74 -2.25
N THR A 323 -22.56 -0.85 -2.86
CA THR A 323 -23.81 -1.26 -2.19
C THR A 323 -23.70 -2.58 -1.42
N TYR A 324 -22.80 -3.47 -1.84
CA TYR A 324 -22.55 -4.78 -1.22
C TYR A 324 -21.41 -4.78 -0.19
N GLY A 325 -21.03 -3.61 0.32
CA GLY A 325 -20.01 -3.43 1.36
C GLY A 325 -18.57 -3.43 0.85
N PHE A 326 -18.33 -3.88 -0.40
CA PHE A 326 -17.03 -3.78 -1.05
C PHE A 326 -16.55 -2.33 -1.05
N THR A 327 -15.47 -2.04 -0.34
CA THR A 327 -15.03 -0.66 -0.11
C THR A 327 -13.55 -0.50 -0.38
N PRO A 328 -13.17 0.15 -1.50
CA PRO A 328 -11.83 0.65 -1.73
C PRO A 328 -11.64 2.04 -1.09
N TRP A 329 -10.44 2.31 -0.60
CA TRP A 329 -10.04 3.65 -0.16
C TRP A 329 -8.55 3.92 -0.30
N ILE A 330 -8.19 5.19 -0.43
CA ILE A 330 -6.83 5.72 -0.29
C ILE A 330 -6.85 6.74 0.84
N ASP A 331 -5.96 6.55 1.82
CA ASP A 331 -5.60 7.53 2.84
C ASP A 331 -4.27 8.18 2.42
N HIS A 332 -4.37 9.41 1.94
CA HIS A 332 -3.25 10.20 1.43
C HIS A 332 -2.29 10.64 2.54
N LYS A 333 -2.79 10.81 3.78
CA LYS A 333 -1.96 11.19 4.92
C LYS A 333 -1.00 10.07 5.29
N LEU A 334 -1.46 8.83 5.21
CA LEU A 334 -0.67 7.66 5.55
C LEU A 334 0.01 7.01 4.34
N ASN A 335 -0.22 7.51 3.13
CA ASN A 335 0.19 6.85 1.89
C ASN A 335 -0.20 5.37 1.90
N LEU A 336 -1.48 5.13 2.19
CA LEU A 336 -2.08 3.84 2.44
C LEU A 336 -3.29 3.66 1.52
N ALA A 337 -3.47 2.49 0.95
CA ALA A 337 -4.74 2.08 0.37
C ALA A 337 -5.25 0.81 1.02
N GLY A 338 -6.56 0.61 0.97
CA GLY A 338 -7.16 -0.63 1.40
C GLY A 338 -8.35 -1.01 0.55
N VAL A 339 -8.61 -2.31 0.49
CA VAL A 339 -9.80 -2.89 -0.12
C VAL A 339 -10.39 -3.88 0.87
N LEU A 340 -11.57 -3.56 1.39
CA LEU A 340 -12.36 -4.46 2.21
C LEU A 340 -13.45 -5.07 1.32
N SER A 341 -13.31 -6.35 0.98
CA SER A 341 -14.27 -7.12 0.20
C SER A 341 -15.20 -7.90 1.13
N MET A 342 -16.49 -7.91 0.81
CA MET A 342 -17.51 -8.66 1.53
C MET A 342 -18.76 -8.83 0.64
N LYS A 343 -19.76 -9.59 1.11
CA LYS A 343 -21.10 -9.65 0.50
C LYS A 343 -22.16 -9.29 1.52
N TYR A 344 -22.22 -8.01 1.83
CA TYR A 344 -23.07 -7.50 2.91
C TYR A 344 -23.76 -6.20 2.53
N ASP A 345 -24.85 -5.84 3.20
CA ASP A 345 -25.50 -4.55 2.94
C ASP A 345 -24.60 -3.40 3.43
N LEU A 346 -24.41 -2.35 2.63
CA LEU A 346 -23.49 -1.24 2.95
C LEU A 346 -23.82 -0.58 4.30
N ALA A 347 -25.10 -0.40 4.64
CA ALA A 347 -25.48 0.22 5.92
C ALA A 347 -25.02 -0.63 7.11
N LYS A 348 -24.98 -1.96 6.94
CA LYS A 348 -24.47 -2.88 7.95
C LYS A 348 -22.94 -2.97 7.94
N ALA A 349 -22.33 -2.88 6.76
CA ALA A 349 -20.88 -2.92 6.57
C ALA A 349 -20.16 -1.68 7.12
N ALA A 350 -20.85 -0.55 7.29
CA ALA A 350 -20.26 0.73 7.64
C ALA A 350 -19.44 0.71 8.94
N TYR A 351 -19.94 0.01 9.98
CA TYR A 351 -19.20 -0.17 11.22
C TYR A 351 -17.89 -0.94 10.98
N ASP A 352 -17.94 -2.02 10.21
CA ASP A 352 -16.77 -2.85 9.92
C ASP A 352 -15.72 -2.07 9.11
N ILE A 353 -16.17 -1.30 8.11
CA ILE A 353 -15.31 -0.42 7.30
C ILE A 353 -14.59 0.59 8.21
N MET A 354 -15.34 1.29 9.07
CA MET A 354 -14.78 2.27 10.00
C MET A 354 -13.81 1.65 11.00
N ARG A 355 -14.16 0.49 11.55
CA ARG A 355 -13.32 -0.20 12.52
C ARG A 355 -12.02 -0.68 11.88
N VAL A 356 -12.05 -1.22 10.66
CA VAL A 356 -10.84 -1.59 9.91
C VAL A 356 -9.98 -0.36 9.62
N ARG A 357 -10.59 0.74 9.17
CA ARG A 357 -9.88 2.00 8.91
C ARG A 357 -9.28 2.65 10.16
N GLN A 358 -9.72 2.26 11.35
CA GLN A 358 -9.10 2.62 12.62
C GLN A 358 -7.97 1.66 13.01
N LEU A 359 -8.24 0.35 12.96
CA LEU A 359 -7.31 -0.68 13.44
C LEU A 359 -6.07 -0.82 12.55
N VAL A 360 -6.20 -0.69 11.23
CA VAL A 360 -5.06 -0.82 10.30
C VAL A 360 -4.01 0.28 10.54
N PRO A 361 -4.36 1.59 10.60
CA PRO A 361 -3.40 2.62 10.99
C PRO A 361 -2.78 2.42 12.38
N GLN A 362 -3.53 1.89 13.35
CA GLN A 362 -3.00 1.58 14.69
C GLN A 362 -1.94 0.47 14.64
N ALA A 363 -2.20 -0.60 13.90
CA ALA A 363 -1.23 -1.67 13.67
C ALA A 363 0.04 -1.16 12.98
N ILE A 364 -0.11 -0.25 12.01
CA ILE A 364 1.03 0.37 11.31
C ILE A 364 1.84 1.28 12.23
N ALA A 365 1.16 2.11 13.02
CA ALA A 365 1.80 3.01 13.99
C ALA A 365 2.55 2.25 15.09
N ALA A 366 2.19 0.99 15.37
CA ALA A 366 2.90 0.12 16.31
C ALA A 366 4.25 -0.43 15.78
N GLY A 367 4.58 -0.17 14.50
CA GLY A 367 5.85 -0.55 13.86
C GLY A 367 5.87 -1.97 13.29
N LEU A 368 6.92 -2.28 12.52
CA LEU A 368 7.11 -3.60 11.92
C LEU A 368 7.50 -4.65 12.96
N ARG A 369 7.11 -5.90 12.69
CA ARG A 369 7.58 -7.11 13.36
C ARG A 369 8.48 -7.90 12.41
N PHE A 370 9.47 -8.57 12.99
CA PHE A 370 10.45 -9.36 12.24
C PHE A 370 10.55 -10.77 12.79
N LYS A 371 10.65 -11.76 11.91
CA LYS A 371 10.63 -13.20 12.29
C LYS A 371 11.78 -13.59 13.23
N ASP A 372 12.93 -12.95 13.07
CA ASP A 372 14.17 -13.17 13.82
C ASP A 372 14.34 -12.20 15.01
N VAL A 373 13.34 -11.35 15.27
CA VAL A 373 13.27 -10.51 16.48
C VAL A 373 11.93 -10.76 17.17
N PRO A 374 11.74 -11.93 17.80
CA PRO A 374 10.52 -12.25 18.54
C PRO A 374 10.35 -11.34 19.76
N ALA A 375 9.14 -11.29 20.34
CA ALA A 375 8.83 -10.50 21.55
C ALA A 375 9.74 -10.82 22.77
N THR A 376 10.35 -12.01 22.78
CA THR A 376 11.31 -12.45 23.81
C THR A 376 12.76 -11.99 23.55
N SER A 377 13.04 -11.39 22.39
CA SER A 377 14.38 -10.89 22.05
C SER A 377 14.74 -9.67 22.89
N TRP A 378 16.01 -9.60 23.34
CA TRP A 378 16.55 -8.46 24.09
C TRP A 378 16.47 -7.14 23.32
N ALA A 379 16.45 -7.20 21.98
CA ALA A 379 16.36 -6.03 21.11
C ALA A 379 14.93 -5.68 20.67
N PHE A 380 13.92 -6.48 21.05
CA PHE A 380 12.56 -6.37 20.51
C PHE A 380 11.97 -4.96 20.65
N ALA A 381 12.04 -4.38 21.85
CA ALA A 381 11.49 -3.06 22.13
C ALA A 381 12.17 -1.97 21.29
N ALA A 382 13.50 -2.01 21.18
CA ALA A 382 14.27 -1.00 20.46
C ALA A 382 14.09 -1.12 18.93
N VAL A 383 14.11 -2.33 18.39
CA VAL A 383 13.86 -2.58 16.96
C VAL A 383 12.45 -2.14 16.58
N THR A 384 11.46 -2.43 17.43
CA THR A 384 10.07 -1.99 17.26
C THR A 384 9.96 -0.47 17.29
N ASP A 385 10.53 0.19 18.29
CA ASP A 385 10.48 1.66 18.46
C ASP A 385 11.10 2.38 17.25
N LEU A 386 12.30 1.97 16.83
CA LEU A 386 12.95 2.58 15.66
C LEU A 386 12.20 2.26 14.36
N SER A 387 11.59 1.08 14.24
CA SER A 387 10.77 0.76 13.08
C SER A 387 9.48 1.60 13.04
N ALA A 388 8.81 1.79 14.18
CA ALA A 388 7.63 2.65 14.29
C ALA A 388 7.93 4.11 13.94
N ARG A 389 9.16 4.57 14.19
CA ARG A 389 9.67 5.89 13.78
C ARG A 389 10.11 5.96 12.32
N GLY A 390 10.06 4.85 11.57
CA GLY A 390 10.55 4.77 10.19
C GLY A 390 12.08 4.83 10.05
N LEU A 391 12.83 4.64 11.14
CA LEU A 391 14.30 4.73 11.15
C LEU A 391 14.97 3.44 10.70
N VAL A 392 14.32 2.30 10.88
CA VAL A 392 14.81 0.99 10.45
C VAL A 392 13.74 0.16 9.76
N THR A 393 14.17 -0.66 8.80
CA THR A 393 13.34 -1.61 8.06
C THR A 393 13.96 -3.00 8.10
N GLY A 394 13.19 -4.01 7.70
CA GLY A 394 13.66 -5.37 7.45
C GLY A 394 14.01 -5.60 5.97
N TYR A 395 14.24 -6.86 5.65
CA TYR A 395 14.57 -7.35 4.31
C TYR A 395 13.39 -8.13 3.72
N GLU A 396 13.47 -8.43 2.42
CA GLU A 396 12.44 -9.14 1.65
C GLU A 396 12.14 -10.57 2.15
N ASP A 397 13.04 -11.15 2.95
CA ASP A 397 12.81 -12.45 3.58
C ASP A 397 11.93 -12.36 4.87
N GLY A 398 11.55 -11.13 5.25
CA GLY A 398 10.77 -10.83 6.45
C GLY A 398 11.59 -10.79 7.74
N LYS A 399 12.92 -10.72 7.64
CA LYS A 399 13.84 -10.64 8.78
C LYS A 399 14.43 -9.25 8.97
N PHE A 400 14.94 -8.99 10.17
CA PHE A 400 15.69 -7.79 10.52
C PHE A 400 17.19 -7.99 10.38
N HIS A 401 17.69 -9.22 10.49
CA HIS A 401 19.09 -9.59 10.63
C HIS A 401 19.79 -8.85 11.79
N PRO A 402 19.38 -9.11 13.04
CA PRO A 402 19.85 -8.36 14.21
C PRO A 402 21.37 -8.42 14.43
N ASP A 403 22.01 -9.51 14.00
CA ASP A 403 23.43 -9.76 14.21
C ASP A 403 24.34 -9.26 13.07
N ASN A 404 23.76 -8.78 11.96
CA ASN A 404 24.55 -8.19 10.89
C ASN A 404 25.19 -6.89 11.37
N ALA A 405 26.43 -6.64 10.96
CA ALA A 405 27.11 -5.40 11.23
C ALA A 405 26.46 -4.22 10.50
N VAL A 406 26.45 -3.04 11.13
CA VAL A 406 26.03 -1.78 10.51
C VAL A 406 27.26 -1.12 9.88
N THR A 407 27.16 -0.70 8.62
CA THR A 407 28.24 0.04 7.98
C THR A 407 28.32 1.48 8.50
N ARG A 408 29.46 2.14 8.30
CA ARG A 408 29.64 3.53 8.71
C ARG A 408 28.67 4.49 8.00
N ALA A 409 28.36 4.24 6.73
CA ALA A 409 27.36 5.02 5.98
C ALA A 409 25.94 4.80 6.52
N GLU A 410 25.56 3.54 6.78
CA GLU A 410 24.27 3.21 7.41
C GLU A 410 24.12 3.86 8.78
N TYR A 411 25.16 3.80 9.61
CA TYR A 411 25.13 4.38 10.94
C TYR A 411 25.06 5.92 10.90
N ALA A 412 25.74 6.57 9.95
CA ALA A 412 25.66 8.01 9.73
C ALA A 412 24.23 8.45 9.37
N LYS A 413 23.59 7.76 8.42
CA LYS A 413 22.17 8.00 8.10
C LYS A 413 21.29 7.78 9.32
N LEU A 414 21.45 6.63 9.99
CA LEU A 414 20.61 6.24 11.10
C LEU A 414 20.64 7.25 12.26
N VAL A 415 21.83 7.72 12.67
CA VAL A 415 21.95 8.71 13.75
C VAL A 415 21.44 10.09 13.35
N CYS A 416 21.69 10.53 12.10
CA CYS A 416 21.17 11.82 11.61
C CYS A 416 19.64 11.80 11.61
N SER A 417 19.03 10.77 11.01
CA SER A 417 17.58 10.63 10.99
C SER A 417 16.99 10.51 12.40
N ALA A 418 17.61 9.74 13.30
CA ALA A 418 17.13 9.61 14.68
C ALA A 418 17.10 10.97 15.41
N LEU A 419 18.08 11.84 15.14
CA LEU A 419 18.20 13.15 15.79
C LEU A 419 17.57 14.30 14.98
N GLY A 420 16.76 14.00 13.95
CA GLY A 420 16.08 15.01 13.14
C GLY A 420 17.02 15.89 12.32
N VAL A 421 18.18 15.35 11.90
CA VAL A 421 19.16 16.02 11.05
C VAL A 421 18.96 15.58 9.61
N GLU A 422 18.58 16.54 8.76
CA GLU A 422 18.48 16.35 7.32
C GLU A 422 19.87 16.19 6.66
N PRO A 423 19.97 15.46 5.54
CA PRO A 423 21.21 15.32 4.80
C PRO A 423 21.63 16.67 4.19
N ASP A 424 22.94 16.97 4.23
CA ASP A 424 23.47 18.18 3.60
C ASP A 424 23.36 18.09 2.06
N THR A 425 23.10 19.23 1.42
CA THR A 425 23.25 19.33 -0.04
C THR A 425 24.74 19.39 -0.39
N VAL A 426 25.26 18.31 -0.95
CA VAL A 426 26.66 18.21 -1.36
C VAL A 426 26.81 18.57 -2.85
N THR A 427 27.78 19.44 -3.16
CA THR A 427 28.12 19.86 -4.53
C THR A 427 29.51 19.39 -4.97
N SER A 428 30.26 18.75 -4.07
CA SER A 428 31.55 18.12 -4.29
C SER A 428 31.67 16.89 -3.41
N ASP A 429 32.56 15.97 -3.77
CA ASP A 429 32.80 14.73 -3.02
C ASP A 429 33.23 15.04 -1.57
N PRO A 430 32.46 14.64 -0.53
CA PRO A 430 32.84 14.87 0.86
C PRO A 430 34.08 14.09 1.28
N PHE A 431 34.32 12.93 0.65
CA PHE A 431 35.51 12.09 0.83
C PHE A 431 35.88 11.44 -0.51
N LYS A 432 37.13 10.97 -0.65
CA LYS A 432 37.58 10.32 -1.90
C LYS A 432 36.80 9.04 -2.24
N ASP A 433 36.23 8.39 -1.24
CA ASP A 433 35.46 7.15 -1.33
C ASP A 433 33.96 7.37 -1.05
N VAL A 434 33.52 8.61 -0.95
CA VAL A 434 32.10 8.98 -0.85
C VAL A 434 31.87 10.10 -1.86
N THR A 435 31.44 9.74 -3.06
CA THR A 435 31.17 10.71 -4.12
C THR A 435 29.86 11.45 -3.89
N VAL A 436 29.66 12.58 -4.58
CA VAL A 436 28.40 13.36 -4.53
C VAL A 436 27.15 12.52 -4.88
N THR A 437 27.31 11.47 -5.68
CA THR A 437 26.22 10.56 -6.09
C THR A 437 26.00 9.40 -5.12
N HIS A 438 26.85 9.24 -4.10
CA HIS A 438 26.69 8.20 -3.10
C HIS A 438 25.43 8.47 -2.27
N TRP A 439 24.59 7.46 -2.06
CA TRP A 439 23.29 7.61 -1.38
C TRP A 439 23.40 8.21 0.03
N ALA A 440 24.53 8.00 0.71
CA ALA A 440 24.81 8.50 2.05
C ALA A 440 25.56 9.85 2.08
N ALA A 441 25.94 10.43 0.94
CA ALA A 441 26.89 11.56 0.89
C ALA A 441 26.46 12.74 1.77
N GLY A 442 25.19 13.15 1.69
CA GLY A 442 24.66 14.24 2.51
C GLY A 442 24.60 13.91 4.00
N TYR A 443 24.28 12.67 4.38
CA TYR A 443 24.28 12.24 5.79
C TYR A 443 25.70 12.15 6.37
N VAL A 444 26.65 11.67 5.57
CA VAL A 444 28.07 11.61 5.94
C VAL A 444 28.60 13.04 6.14
N ALA A 445 28.32 13.96 5.21
CA ALA A 445 28.69 15.36 5.33
C ALA A 445 28.11 16.00 6.60
N ALA A 446 26.80 15.81 6.86
CA ALA A 446 26.13 16.36 8.04
C ALA A 446 26.72 15.81 9.35
N ALA A 447 26.90 14.50 9.46
CA ALA A 447 27.45 13.86 10.66
C ALA A 447 28.90 14.28 10.93
N VAL A 448 29.71 14.44 9.89
CA VAL A 448 31.10 14.90 9.99
C VAL A 448 31.17 16.39 10.31
N GLY A 449 30.34 17.22 9.67
CA GLY A 449 30.26 18.65 9.92
C GLY A 449 29.84 18.98 11.35
N LYS A 450 29.00 18.13 11.97
CA LYS A 450 28.65 18.22 13.39
C LYS A 450 29.70 17.61 14.33
N GLY A 451 30.75 17.01 13.79
CA GLY A 451 31.83 16.38 14.53
C GLY A 451 31.44 15.06 15.19
N TRP A 452 30.33 14.44 14.80
CA TRP A 452 29.86 13.18 15.37
C TRP A 452 30.73 12.02 14.87
N LEU A 453 30.91 11.98 13.55
CA LEU A 453 31.81 11.06 12.85
C LEU A 453 33.04 11.81 12.32
N THR A 454 34.10 11.06 12.05
CA THR A 454 35.34 11.58 11.46
C THR A 454 35.81 10.66 10.33
N GLY A 455 36.51 11.24 9.36
CA GLY A 455 37.24 10.48 8.35
C GLY A 455 38.54 9.88 8.87
N TYR A 456 39.19 9.11 8.01
CA TYR A 456 40.49 8.48 8.20
C TYR A 456 41.58 9.21 7.39
N PRO A 457 42.87 8.98 7.72
CA PRO A 457 43.99 9.47 6.92
C PRO A 457 43.83 9.15 5.43
N GLY A 458 44.32 10.05 4.58
CA GLY A 458 44.21 9.93 3.11
C GLY A 458 42.93 10.51 2.51
N GLY A 459 42.02 11.04 3.34
CA GLY A 459 40.76 11.66 2.89
C GLY A 459 39.66 10.63 2.64
N LEU A 460 39.64 9.55 3.43
CA LEU A 460 38.70 8.43 3.29
C LEU A 460 37.66 8.45 4.41
N PHE A 461 36.43 8.05 4.14
CA PHE A 461 35.41 7.83 5.15
C PHE A 461 35.18 6.35 5.44
N LYS A 462 35.40 5.49 4.43
CA LYS A 462 35.15 4.05 4.43
C LYS A 462 33.67 3.70 4.67
N PRO A 463 32.77 4.08 3.75
CA PRO A 463 31.33 4.00 3.96
C PRO A 463 30.82 2.57 4.21
N GLU A 464 31.43 1.57 3.55
CA GLU A 464 31.00 0.17 3.61
C GLU A 464 31.68 -0.64 4.73
N GLU A 465 32.67 -0.07 5.42
CA GLU A 465 33.27 -0.76 6.56
C GLU A 465 32.31 -0.73 7.76
N PRO A 466 32.23 -1.82 8.55
CA PRO A 466 31.47 -1.84 9.80
C PRO A 466 31.89 -0.73 10.77
N VAL A 467 30.92 -0.12 11.43
CA VAL A 467 31.18 0.75 12.59
C VAL A 467 31.47 -0.12 13.82
N SER A 468 32.50 0.22 14.60
CA SER A 468 32.77 -0.49 15.86
C SER A 468 31.83 -0.05 16.98
N MET A 469 31.67 -0.88 18.01
CA MET A 469 30.90 -0.52 19.20
C MET A 469 31.42 0.77 19.84
N ALA A 470 32.73 0.95 19.94
CA ALA A 470 33.33 2.19 20.43
C ALA A 470 32.98 3.40 19.56
N GLN A 471 33.06 3.27 18.23
CA GLN A 471 32.68 4.35 17.32
C GLN A 471 31.21 4.73 17.46
N ALA A 472 30.31 3.74 17.60
CA ALA A 472 28.89 3.99 17.81
C ALA A 472 28.63 4.78 19.11
N LEU A 473 29.24 4.38 20.22
CA LEU A 473 29.10 5.07 21.51
C LEU A 473 29.71 6.47 21.52
N VAL A 474 30.82 6.66 20.80
CA VAL A 474 31.45 7.97 20.61
C VAL A 474 30.54 8.92 19.86
N VAL A 475 29.88 8.45 18.81
CA VAL A 475 28.88 9.23 18.06
C VAL A 475 27.74 9.66 18.98
N VAL A 476 27.18 8.75 19.78
CA VAL A 476 26.10 9.07 20.75
C VAL A 476 26.56 10.14 21.75
N THR A 477 27.74 9.97 22.33
CA THR A 477 28.28 10.95 23.31
C THR A 477 28.50 12.31 22.66
N ARG A 478 29.10 12.35 21.46
CA ARG A 478 29.38 13.58 20.73
C ARG A 478 28.11 14.29 20.28
N SER A 479 27.09 13.54 19.86
CA SER A 479 25.82 14.12 19.42
C SER A 479 25.12 14.88 20.55
N GLN A 480 25.31 14.43 21.79
CA GLN A 480 24.75 15.04 22.98
C GLN A 480 25.72 15.96 23.74
N ARG A 481 26.98 16.05 23.29
CA ARG A 481 28.06 16.80 23.94
C ARG A 481 28.27 16.40 25.40
N TRP A 482 28.08 15.13 25.71
CA TRP A 482 28.27 14.63 27.08
C TRP A 482 29.74 14.54 27.46
N ASN A 483 30.01 14.73 28.74
CA ASN A 483 31.33 14.66 29.35
C ASN A 483 31.31 13.96 30.71
N ASP A 484 30.27 13.18 31.00
CA ASP A 484 30.13 12.46 32.26
C ASP A 484 31.29 11.45 32.47
N ARG A 485 31.52 11.05 33.71
CA ARG A 485 32.57 10.11 34.12
C ARG A 485 31.97 8.99 34.97
N ALA A 486 32.54 7.80 34.88
CA ALA A 486 32.10 6.65 35.65
C ALA A 486 33.20 5.59 35.74
N THR A 487 33.22 4.84 36.84
CA THR A 487 33.99 3.59 36.88
C THR A 487 33.31 2.55 36.00
N LEU A 488 33.92 2.21 34.87
CA LEU A 488 33.38 1.23 33.93
C LEU A 488 33.53 -0.19 34.48
N PRO A 489 32.49 -1.04 34.37
CA PRO A 489 32.54 -2.41 34.85
C PRO A 489 33.04 -3.40 33.79
N TYR A 490 33.69 -2.94 32.71
CA TYR A 490 34.11 -3.75 31.57
C TYR A 490 35.61 -4.04 31.62
N ALA A 491 35.99 -5.31 31.58
CA ALA A 491 37.39 -5.72 31.72
C ALA A 491 38.29 -5.29 30.54
N ASP A 492 37.69 -5.04 29.38
CA ASP A 492 38.35 -4.69 28.12
C ASP A 492 38.29 -3.19 27.78
N VAL A 493 37.78 -2.36 28.69
CA VAL A 493 37.77 -0.89 28.56
C VAL A 493 38.55 -0.28 29.71
N GLN A 494 39.87 -0.17 29.55
CA GLN A 494 40.78 0.32 30.58
C GLN A 494 41.04 1.83 30.47
N PRO A 495 41.37 2.52 31.58
CA PRO A 495 41.82 3.92 31.55
C PRO A 495 42.95 4.11 30.53
N GLY A 496 42.83 5.12 29.67
CA GLY A 496 43.76 5.40 28.56
C GLY A 496 43.32 4.84 27.20
N TYR A 497 42.29 3.99 27.16
CA TYR A 497 41.64 3.62 25.89
C TYR A 497 41.00 4.86 25.23
N TRP A 498 41.16 5.01 23.91
CA TRP A 498 40.81 6.25 23.20
C TRP A 498 39.34 6.66 23.33
N ALA A 499 38.43 5.68 23.44
CA ALA A 499 37.00 5.92 23.61
C ALA A 499 36.54 5.89 25.07
N HIS A 500 37.44 5.71 26.05
CA HIS A 500 37.09 5.48 27.46
C HIS A 500 36.11 6.53 28.00
N ALA A 501 36.46 7.82 27.87
CA ALA A 501 35.63 8.92 28.37
C ALA A 501 34.23 9.01 27.72
N PHE A 502 34.08 8.53 26.49
CA PHE A 502 32.80 8.49 25.80
C PHE A 502 31.95 7.30 26.26
N ILE A 503 32.60 6.15 26.47
CA ILE A 503 31.94 4.95 27.02
C ILE A 503 31.48 5.22 28.47
N GLU A 504 32.26 5.96 29.27
CA GLU A 504 31.86 6.44 30.59
C GLU A 504 30.56 7.24 30.54
N ALA A 505 30.47 8.21 29.63
CA ALA A 505 29.27 9.02 29.48
C ALA A 505 28.04 8.19 29.09
N CYS A 506 28.19 7.30 28.11
CA CYS A 506 27.12 6.38 27.73
C CYS A 506 26.67 5.47 28.88
N PHE A 507 27.61 5.01 29.72
CA PHE A 507 27.28 4.19 30.89
C PHE A 507 26.52 5.00 31.96
N THR A 508 27.00 6.20 32.29
CA THR A 508 26.33 7.11 33.25
C THR A 508 24.91 7.46 32.83
N ARG A 509 24.69 7.64 31.52
CA ARG A 509 23.38 8.02 30.95
C ARG A 509 22.48 6.82 30.66
N GLY A 510 22.92 5.60 30.96
CA GLY A 510 22.14 4.38 30.75
C GLY A 510 21.97 3.98 29.28
N ILE A 511 22.78 4.52 28.37
CA ILE A 511 22.84 4.06 26.98
C ILE A 511 23.36 2.62 26.91
N ILE A 512 24.36 2.31 27.74
CA ILE A 512 24.83 0.95 28.02
C ILE A 512 24.75 0.68 29.52
N LYS A 513 24.56 -0.58 29.92
CA LYS A 513 24.44 -0.98 31.33
C LYS A 513 25.19 -2.29 31.62
N LYS A 514 25.07 -2.81 32.84
CA LYS A 514 25.56 -4.15 33.20
C LYS A 514 24.63 -4.80 34.25
N PRO A 515 24.11 -6.02 34.01
CA PRO A 515 24.19 -6.78 32.76
C PRO A 515 23.42 -6.07 31.63
N ASP A 516 23.90 -6.23 30.40
CA ASP A 516 23.24 -5.66 29.20
C ASP A 516 23.22 -6.70 28.08
N PRO A 517 22.20 -7.60 28.08
CA PRO A 517 22.10 -8.67 27.11
C PRO A 517 22.21 -8.15 25.67
N GLY A 518 23.09 -8.76 24.89
CA GLY A 518 23.34 -8.39 23.50
C GLY A 518 24.30 -7.23 23.28
N ILE A 519 24.58 -6.41 24.31
CA ILE A 519 25.61 -5.36 24.27
C ILE A 519 26.93 -5.86 24.85
N GLU A 520 26.89 -6.54 26.00
CA GLU A 520 28.07 -7.09 26.67
C GLU A 520 27.94 -8.60 26.87
N SER A 521 29.09 -9.28 26.95
CA SER A 521 29.16 -10.70 27.25
C SER A 521 30.37 -11.02 28.13
N GLY A 522 30.14 -11.77 29.21
CA GLY A 522 31.20 -12.17 30.13
C GLY A 522 31.95 -11.00 30.78
N GLY A 523 31.29 -9.84 30.96
CA GLY A 523 31.91 -8.65 31.52
C GLY A 523 32.80 -7.88 30.55
N LYS A 524 32.68 -8.13 29.24
CA LYS A 524 33.38 -7.43 28.17
C LYS A 524 32.42 -6.69 27.26
N LEU A 525 32.75 -5.45 26.91
CA LEU A 525 31.99 -4.63 25.95
C LEU A 525 32.36 -4.97 24.50
N SER A 526 33.55 -5.52 24.27
CA SER A 526 34.15 -5.72 22.94
C SER A 526 34.17 -4.44 22.09
N PRO A 527 34.83 -3.36 22.56
CA PRO A 527 34.71 -2.03 21.96
C PRO A 527 35.21 -1.93 20.51
N GLU A 528 36.15 -2.80 20.11
CA GLU A 528 36.65 -2.90 18.73
C GLU A 528 35.80 -3.85 17.84
N GLY A 529 34.86 -4.59 18.44
CA GLY A 529 33.93 -5.44 17.72
C GLY A 529 32.93 -4.63 16.89
N HIS A 530 32.37 -5.25 15.85
CA HIS A 530 31.38 -4.62 15.00
C HIS A 530 30.07 -4.36 15.77
N CYS A 531 29.55 -3.15 15.65
CA CYS A 531 28.22 -2.83 16.15
C CYS A 531 27.17 -3.48 15.24
N THR A 532 26.36 -4.36 15.79
CA THR A 532 25.28 -5.02 15.04
C THR A 532 24.07 -4.11 14.87
N ARG A 533 23.19 -4.45 13.94
CA ARG A 533 21.92 -3.73 13.72
C ARG A 533 21.07 -3.65 14.99
N ALA A 534 20.96 -4.75 15.73
CA ALA A 534 20.22 -4.76 16.99
C ALA A 534 20.88 -3.88 18.06
N GLN A 535 22.21 -3.91 18.16
CA GLN A 535 22.95 -3.06 19.09
C GLN A 535 22.73 -1.58 18.75
N ALA A 536 22.91 -1.19 17.49
CA ALA A 536 22.67 0.19 17.03
C ALA A 536 21.25 0.68 17.38
N CYS A 537 20.23 -0.16 17.17
CA CYS A 537 18.86 0.15 17.55
C CYS A 537 18.72 0.38 19.06
N VAL A 538 19.31 -0.49 19.88
CA VAL A 538 19.23 -0.37 21.34
C VAL A 538 19.89 0.90 21.84
N LEU A 539 21.07 1.24 21.33
CA LEU A 539 21.78 2.48 21.72
C LEU A 539 20.94 3.72 21.37
N LEU A 540 20.38 3.77 20.16
CA LEU A 540 19.62 4.93 19.70
C LEU A 540 18.22 5.00 20.32
N SER A 541 17.52 3.88 20.53
CA SER A 541 16.23 3.88 21.22
C SER A 541 16.38 4.43 22.64
N ARG A 542 17.41 3.99 23.36
CA ARG A 542 17.74 4.51 24.71
C ARG A 542 18.06 6.00 24.66
N LEU A 543 18.83 6.44 23.66
CA LEU A 543 19.12 7.86 23.46
C LEU A 543 17.85 8.68 23.26
N LEU A 544 16.94 8.23 22.39
CA LEU A 544 15.67 8.91 22.12
C LEU A 544 14.70 8.90 23.30
N ALA A 545 14.84 7.94 24.21
CA ALA A 545 14.06 7.86 25.44
C ALA A 545 14.55 8.81 26.54
N LEU A 546 15.77 9.35 26.43
CA LEU A 546 16.25 10.40 27.33
C LEU A 546 15.47 11.68 27.04
N LYS A 547 14.69 12.16 28.00
CA LYS A 547 14.03 13.47 27.90
C LYS A 547 15.12 14.55 27.75
N PRO A 548 14.93 15.53 26.85
CA PRO A 548 15.87 16.63 26.65
C PRO A 548 16.11 17.47 27.92
#